data_AF-A0AA40I5Q5-F1
#
_entry.id   AF-A0AA40I5Q5-F1
#
_cell.length_a   1.000
_cell.length_b   1.000
_cell.length_c   1.000
_cell.angle_alpha   90.00
_cell.angle_beta   90.00
_cell.angle_gamma   90.00
#
_symmetry.space_group_name_H-M   'P 1'
#
loop_
_entity.id
_entity.type
_entity.pdbx_description
1 polymer ?
#
loop_
_entity_poly.entity_id
_entity_poly.type
_entity_poly.pdbx_seq_one_letter_code
_entity_poly.pdbx_strand_id
1 'polypeptide(L)'
;MASSCSRRLNPEGTWQWAKLNALQEELQPFGLVILGFPCNQFGKQEPGENSEILPTLKHVRPGGGFVPNFQLFEKGDVNGEKEQKVYTFLKNSCPPTSELLGSPNRLFWEPMKVHDIRWNFEKFLVGPDGKPIMRWYHRTTVSNVKMDILAYMRQQAALGVRGK
;
A
#
# COMPACT_ATOMS: atom_id res chain seq x y z
N MET A 1 1.19 5.20 -0.27
CA MET A 1 1.33 5.25 -1.75
C MET A 1 1.97 6.58 -2.11
N ALA A 2 2.55 6.69 -3.31
CA ALA A 2 3.14 7.93 -3.83
C ALA A 2 2.75 8.13 -5.31
N SER A 3 2.34 9.34 -5.70
CA SER A 3 2.03 9.71 -7.10
C SER A 3 3.26 10.14 -7.90
N SER A 4 4.27 10.67 -7.20
CA SER A 4 5.43 11.46 -7.67
C SER A 4 5.42 12.01 -9.10
N CYS A 5 5.28 13.34 -9.16
CA CYS A 5 5.68 14.27 -10.20
C CYS A 5 7.21 14.32 -10.49
N SER A 6 8.05 13.65 -9.69
CA SER A 6 9.52 13.65 -9.87
C SER A 6 9.97 12.61 -10.91
N ARG A 7 10.90 13.00 -11.79
CA ARG A 7 11.58 12.08 -12.74
C ARG A 7 12.31 10.91 -12.06
N ARG A 8 12.34 10.84 -10.72
CA ARG A 8 13.04 9.83 -9.90
C ARG A 8 12.15 8.72 -9.32
N LEU A 9 10.89 8.59 -9.73
CA LEU A 9 10.19 7.32 -9.50
C LEU A 9 10.84 6.25 -10.37
N ASN A 10 11.26 5.16 -9.73
CA ASN A 10 11.50 3.89 -10.41
C ASN A 10 10.24 3.57 -11.26
N PRO A 11 10.37 3.26 -12.57
CA PRO A 11 9.24 2.92 -13.44
C PRO A 11 8.21 1.98 -12.79
N GLU A 12 8.68 1.06 -11.95
CA GLU A 12 7.87 0.10 -11.21
C GLU A 12 6.73 0.71 -10.37
N GLY A 13 6.91 1.89 -9.76
CA GLY A 13 5.90 2.52 -8.90
C GLY A 13 4.67 2.99 -9.68
N THR A 14 4.87 3.51 -10.89
CA THR A 14 3.79 3.96 -11.78
C THR A 14 2.89 2.81 -12.21
N TRP A 15 3.48 1.65 -12.51
CA TRP A 15 2.74 0.46 -12.93
C TRP A 15 1.91 -0.16 -11.81
N GLN A 16 2.25 0.09 -10.53
CA GLN A 16 1.46 -0.45 -9.43
C GLN A 16 0.07 0.17 -9.36
N TRP A 17 -0.10 1.46 -9.67
CA TRP A 17 -1.41 2.13 -9.68
C TRP A 17 -2.42 1.44 -10.60
N ALA A 18 -2.05 1.23 -11.87
CA ALA A 18 -2.91 0.54 -12.84
C ALA A 18 -3.19 -0.91 -12.45
N LYS A 19 -2.19 -1.61 -11.92
CA LYS A 19 -2.36 -3.00 -11.45
C LYS A 19 -3.26 -3.10 -10.21
N LEU A 20 -3.23 -2.10 -9.33
CA LEU A 20 -4.14 -2.03 -8.18
C LEU A 20 -5.57 -1.76 -8.63
N ASN A 21 -5.79 -0.93 -9.67
CA ASN A 21 -7.13 -0.78 -10.25
C ASN A 21 -7.66 -2.12 -10.78
N ALA A 22 -6.85 -2.84 -11.54
CA ALA A 22 -7.22 -4.16 -12.04
C ALA A 22 -7.50 -5.15 -10.90
N LEU A 23 -6.66 -5.15 -9.85
CA LEU A 23 -6.88 -6.00 -8.67
C LEU A 23 -8.21 -5.67 -7.96
N GLN A 24 -8.51 -4.38 -7.78
CA GLN A 24 -9.78 -3.93 -7.19
C GLN A 24 -10.95 -4.41 -8.04
N GLU A 25 -10.91 -4.23 -9.35
CA GLU A 25 -11.99 -4.63 -10.27
C GLU A 25 -12.19 -6.16 -10.27
N GLU A 26 -11.11 -6.93 -10.35
CA GLU A 26 -11.17 -8.40 -10.36
C GLU A 26 -11.67 -8.99 -9.04
N LEU A 27 -11.27 -8.41 -7.89
CA LEU A 27 -11.53 -8.99 -6.57
C LEU A 27 -12.64 -8.29 -5.77
N GLN A 28 -13.19 -7.18 -6.25
CA GLN A 28 -14.37 -6.55 -5.63
C GLN A 28 -15.54 -7.54 -5.46
N PRO A 29 -15.88 -8.41 -6.44
CA PRO A 29 -16.99 -9.36 -6.26
C PRO A 29 -16.76 -10.37 -5.13
N PHE A 30 -15.51 -10.56 -4.73
CA PHE A 30 -15.11 -11.42 -3.61
C PHE A 30 -14.94 -10.65 -2.29
N GLY A 31 -15.36 -9.38 -2.25
CA GLY A 31 -15.33 -8.53 -1.06
C GLY A 31 -14.00 -7.80 -0.82
N LEU A 32 -13.07 -7.79 -1.78
CA LEU A 32 -11.85 -7.00 -1.64
C LEU A 32 -12.14 -5.49 -1.76
N VAL A 33 -11.61 -4.72 -0.82
CA VAL A 33 -11.57 -3.26 -0.87
C VAL A 33 -10.13 -2.79 -0.71
N ILE A 34 -9.65 -2.01 -1.67
CA ILE A 34 -8.34 -1.37 -1.63
C ILE A 34 -8.49 0.02 -1.00
N LEU A 35 -7.57 0.37 -0.11
CA LEU A 35 -7.48 1.66 0.55
C LEU A 35 -6.09 2.25 0.33
N GLY A 36 -6.01 3.46 -0.22
CA GLY A 36 -4.76 4.15 -0.48
C GLY A 36 -4.50 5.28 0.49
N PHE A 37 -3.34 5.25 1.14
CA PHE A 37 -2.87 6.31 2.04
C PHE A 37 -1.65 7.01 1.42
N PRO A 38 -1.80 8.23 0.87
CA PRO A 38 -0.67 9.01 0.38
C PRO A 38 0.30 9.35 1.50
N CYS A 39 1.61 9.29 1.22
CA CYS A 39 2.65 9.53 2.24
C CYS A 39 3.92 10.08 1.59
N ASN A 40 4.51 11.10 2.21
CA ASN A 40 5.69 11.79 1.68
C ASN A 40 7.01 11.41 2.37
N GLN A 41 7.00 10.45 3.29
CA GLN A 41 8.16 10.10 4.14
C GLN A 41 9.27 9.33 3.39
N PHE A 42 8.99 8.86 2.17
CA PHE A 42 9.91 8.01 1.39
C PHE A 42 10.40 8.75 0.16
N GLY A 43 11.63 9.25 0.20
CA GLY A 43 12.26 9.97 -0.92
C GLY A 43 11.54 11.25 -1.33
N LYS A 44 10.65 11.79 -0.49
CA LYS A 44 9.76 12.92 -0.79
C LYS A 44 8.97 12.75 -2.10
N GLN A 45 8.42 11.56 -2.31
CA GLN A 45 7.73 11.18 -3.55
C GLN A 45 6.23 11.56 -3.59
N GLU A 46 5.69 12.20 -2.57
CA GLU A 46 4.31 12.72 -2.55
C GLU A 46 4.29 14.20 -2.09
N PRO A 47 4.94 15.11 -2.84
CA PRO A 47 5.13 16.49 -2.39
C PRO A 47 3.84 17.32 -2.43
N GLY A 48 2.93 17.02 -3.37
CA GLY A 48 1.73 17.82 -3.61
C GLY A 48 0.70 17.71 -2.47
N GLU A 49 -0.13 18.73 -2.34
CA GLU A 49 -1.22 18.80 -1.36
C GLU A 49 -2.33 17.79 -1.68
N ASN A 50 -3.23 17.53 -0.71
CA ASN A 50 -4.32 16.57 -0.88
C ASN A 50 -5.13 16.79 -2.17
N SER A 51 -5.38 18.07 -2.51
CA SER A 51 -6.10 18.48 -3.73
C SER A 51 -5.34 18.23 -5.03
N GLU A 52 -4.01 18.05 -4.98
CA GLU A 52 -3.14 17.91 -6.14
C GLU A 52 -2.83 16.45 -6.49
N ILE A 53 -3.09 15.51 -5.58
CA ILE A 53 -2.76 14.09 -5.76
C ILE A 53 -3.54 13.50 -6.94
N LEU A 54 -4.87 13.65 -6.96
CA LEU A 54 -5.70 13.12 -8.06
C LEU A 54 -5.38 13.78 -9.42
N PRO A 55 -5.24 15.11 -9.52
CA PRO A 55 -4.75 15.74 -10.74
C PRO A 55 -3.39 15.21 -11.21
N THR A 56 -2.45 14.98 -10.29
CA THR A 56 -1.12 14.42 -10.60
C THR A 56 -1.23 13.02 -11.17
N LEU A 57 -2.04 12.15 -10.56
CA LEU A 57 -2.30 10.80 -11.05
C LEU A 57 -2.93 10.81 -12.44
N LYS A 58 -3.88 11.73 -12.68
CA LYS A 58 -4.63 11.83 -13.94
C LYS A 58 -3.83 12.42 -15.10
N HIS A 59 -3.01 13.42 -14.84
CA HIS A 59 -2.38 14.23 -15.89
C HIS A 59 -0.87 14.07 -15.99
N VAL A 60 -0.20 13.68 -14.91
CA VAL A 60 1.28 13.67 -14.85
C VAL A 60 1.83 12.26 -14.79
N ARG A 61 1.48 11.51 -13.74
CA ARG A 61 1.97 10.15 -13.52
C ARG A 61 1.02 9.41 -12.57
N PRO A 62 0.36 8.33 -13.00
CA PRO A 62 0.49 7.65 -14.30
C PRO A 62 0.16 8.49 -15.54
N GLY A 63 -0.69 9.50 -15.42
CA GLY A 63 -1.12 10.32 -16.55
C GLY A 63 -2.15 9.60 -17.43
N GLY A 64 -2.36 10.09 -18.66
CA GLY A 64 -3.23 9.43 -19.63
C GLY A 64 -4.71 9.37 -19.22
N GLY A 65 -5.16 10.24 -18.32
CA GLY A 65 -6.52 10.22 -17.79
C GLY A 65 -6.76 9.19 -16.69
N PHE A 66 -5.71 8.60 -16.13
CA PHE A 66 -5.82 7.60 -15.07
C PHE A 66 -6.56 8.13 -13.83
N VAL A 67 -7.50 7.34 -13.31
CA VAL A 67 -8.21 7.63 -12.06
C VAL A 67 -8.21 6.35 -11.22
N PRO A 68 -7.76 6.38 -9.95
CA PRO A 68 -7.92 5.25 -9.04
C PRO A 68 -9.38 4.84 -8.90
N ASN A 69 -9.68 3.54 -8.99
CA ASN A 69 -11.04 3.01 -8.77
C ASN A 69 -11.26 2.56 -7.30
N PHE A 70 -10.44 3.06 -6.39
CA PHE A 70 -10.44 2.75 -4.97
C PHE A 70 -10.21 4.01 -4.13
N GLN A 71 -10.60 3.96 -2.86
CA GLN A 71 -10.60 5.13 -1.99
C GLN A 71 -9.17 5.59 -1.67
N LEU A 72 -8.91 6.88 -1.85
CA LEU A 72 -7.74 7.56 -1.29
C LEU A 72 -8.12 8.36 -0.05
N PHE A 73 -7.28 8.29 0.98
CA PHE A 73 -7.38 9.10 2.17
C PHE A 73 -6.49 10.34 2.07
N GLU A 74 -6.59 11.23 3.05
CA GLU A 74 -5.68 12.35 3.18
C GLU A 74 -4.24 11.86 3.38
N LYS A 75 -3.30 12.65 2.86
CA LYS A 75 -1.87 12.45 3.01
C LYS A 75 -1.51 12.53 4.50
N GLY A 76 -0.70 11.58 4.96
CA GLY A 76 -0.24 11.56 6.34
C GLY A 76 0.97 10.67 6.55
N ASP A 77 1.48 10.71 7.77
CA ASP A 77 2.64 9.91 8.17
C ASP A 77 2.23 8.46 8.47
N VAL A 78 3.13 7.54 8.14
CA VAL A 78 2.96 6.09 8.37
C VAL A 78 4.05 5.53 9.30
N ASN A 79 5.12 6.31 9.52
CA ASN A 79 6.20 6.05 10.45
C ASN A 79 6.48 7.28 11.34
N GLY A 80 7.22 7.07 12.43
CA GLY A 80 7.66 8.13 13.34
C GLY A 80 6.60 8.59 14.33
N GLU A 81 6.90 9.66 15.07
CA GLU A 81 6.06 10.14 16.18
C GLU A 81 4.64 10.53 15.77
N LYS A 82 4.46 10.98 14.52
CA LYS A 82 3.18 11.49 13.99
C LYS A 82 2.43 10.48 13.13
N GLU A 83 2.85 9.22 13.14
CA GLU A 83 2.20 8.19 12.32
C GLU A 83 0.71 8.04 12.64
N GLN A 84 -0.08 7.81 11.59
CA GLN A 84 -1.50 7.51 11.75
C GLN A 84 -1.68 6.22 12.57
N LYS A 85 -2.57 6.25 13.56
CA LYS A 85 -2.79 5.13 14.50
C LYS A 85 -3.13 3.80 13.82
N VAL A 86 -3.78 3.84 12.66
CA VAL A 86 -4.04 2.64 11.84
C VAL A 86 -2.74 1.94 11.43
N TYR A 87 -1.70 2.71 11.09
CA TYR A 87 -0.40 2.15 10.73
C TYR A 87 0.38 1.67 11.95
N THR A 88 0.25 2.31 13.12
CA THR A 88 0.79 1.75 14.36
C THR A 88 0.24 0.34 14.60
N PHE A 89 -1.07 0.15 14.44
CA PHE A 89 -1.72 -1.15 14.59
C PHE A 89 -1.22 -2.16 13.54
N LEU A 90 -1.24 -1.78 12.24
CA LEU A 90 -0.85 -2.68 11.15
C LEU A 90 0.62 -3.10 11.22
N LYS A 91 1.54 -2.16 11.45
CA LYS A 91 2.98 -2.43 11.47
C LYS A 91 3.39 -3.40 12.58
N ASN A 92 2.75 -3.31 13.73
CA ASN A 92 3.04 -4.17 14.89
C ASN A 92 2.29 -5.51 14.84
N SER A 93 1.33 -5.67 13.93
CA SER A 93 0.57 -6.93 13.78
C SER A 93 1.25 -7.93 12.83
N CYS A 94 2.30 -7.53 12.11
CA CYS A 94 3.02 -8.39 11.18
C CYS A 94 4.54 -8.17 11.29
N PRO A 95 5.37 -9.20 11.06
CA PRO A 95 6.81 -9.03 10.93
C PRO A 95 7.17 -7.97 9.87
N PRO A 96 8.32 -7.28 10.01
CA PRO A 96 8.78 -6.36 8.98
C PRO A 96 9.08 -7.09 7.67
N THR A 97 8.96 -6.39 6.54
CA THR A 97 9.11 -6.99 5.21
C THR A 97 10.57 -7.18 4.77
N SER A 98 11.53 -6.65 5.52
CA SER A 98 12.97 -6.76 5.26
C SER A 98 13.76 -6.38 6.51
N GLU A 99 14.91 -7.02 6.71
CA GLU A 99 15.89 -6.65 7.73
C GLU A 99 16.46 -5.25 7.50
N LEU A 100 16.58 -4.83 6.24
CA LEU A 100 17.09 -3.51 5.88
C LEU A 100 15.96 -2.48 5.89
N LEU A 101 16.18 -1.38 6.63
CA LEU A 101 15.30 -0.21 6.63
C LEU A 101 15.40 0.60 5.32
N GLY A 102 16.60 0.63 4.72
CA GLY A 102 16.92 1.44 3.55
C GLY A 102 17.96 2.51 3.88
N SER A 103 18.33 3.33 2.89
CA SER A 103 19.32 4.40 3.08
C SER A 103 18.71 5.54 3.93
N PRO A 104 19.29 5.89 5.09
CA PRO A 104 18.73 6.92 5.99
C PRO A 104 18.43 8.25 5.29
N ASN A 105 19.27 8.67 4.35
CA ASN A 105 19.10 9.91 3.57
C ASN A 105 17.85 9.95 2.67
N ARG A 106 17.10 8.85 2.57
CA ARG A 106 15.86 8.74 1.81
C ARG A 106 14.63 8.55 2.69
N LEU A 107 14.81 8.49 4.01
CA LEU A 107 13.79 8.20 5.01
C LEU A 107 13.59 9.46 5.85
N PHE A 108 12.38 9.99 5.87
CA PHE A 108 12.07 11.29 6.47
C PHE A 108 11.11 11.15 7.66
N TRP A 109 11.56 10.47 8.71
CA TRP A 109 10.84 10.34 9.98
C TRP A 109 11.80 10.01 11.12
N GLU A 110 11.38 10.28 12.35
CA GLU A 110 12.02 9.82 13.58
C GLU A 110 10.94 9.50 14.63
N PRO A 111 11.20 8.63 15.62
CA PRO A 111 12.35 7.72 15.69
C PRO A 111 12.20 6.54 14.70
N MET A 112 13.32 5.96 14.25
CA MET A 112 13.31 4.72 13.48
C MET A 112 12.97 3.49 14.35
N LYS A 113 12.13 2.59 13.84
CA LYS A 113 11.69 1.35 14.52
C LYS A 113 11.82 0.12 13.62
N VAL A 114 12.02 -1.04 14.23
CA VAL A 114 12.15 -2.33 13.53
C VAL A 114 10.95 -2.60 12.61
N HIS A 115 9.73 -2.29 13.04
CA HIS A 115 8.50 -2.57 12.29
C HIS A 115 8.10 -1.51 11.25
N ASP A 116 8.90 -0.46 11.07
CA ASP A 116 8.58 0.64 10.14
C ASP A 116 8.30 0.17 8.71
N ILE A 117 7.42 0.89 8.01
CA ILE A 117 7.22 0.68 6.58
C ILE A 117 8.52 1.05 5.86
N ARG A 118 8.95 0.19 4.95
CA ARG A 118 10.26 0.28 4.29
C ARG A 118 10.25 1.25 3.13
N TRP A 119 9.14 1.30 2.38
CA TRP A 119 9.03 2.18 1.21
C TRP A 119 7.57 2.37 0.75
N ASN A 120 7.39 3.24 -0.24
CA ASN A 120 6.13 3.39 -0.97
C ASN A 120 5.64 2.05 -1.54
N PHE A 121 4.33 1.80 -1.46
CA PHE A 121 3.63 0.60 -1.95
C PHE A 121 3.86 -0.69 -1.15
N GLU A 122 4.25 -0.59 0.12
CA GLU A 122 4.07 -1.68 1.06
C GLU A 122 2.58 -1.95 1.30
N LYS A 123 2.20 -3.21 1.53
CA LYS A 123 0.80 -3.66 1.48
C LYS A 123 0.47 -4.51 2.70
N PHE A 124 -0.74 -4.37 3.21
CA PHE A 124 -1.28 -5.19 4.29
C PHE A 124 -2.61 -5.79 3.84
N LEU A 125 -2.86 -7.05 4.19
CA LEU A 125 -4.17 -7.68 4.08
C LEU A 125 -4.82 -7.70 5.45
N VAL A 126 -6.07 -7.27 5.52
CA VAL A 126 -6.90 -7.32 6.72
C VAL A 126 -8.12 -8.17 6.41
N GLY A 127 -8.47 -9.07 7.31
CA GLY A 127 -9.61 -9.97 7.18
C GLY A 127 -10.94 -9.25 7.40
N PRO A 128 -12.07 -9.90 7.05
CA PRO A 128 -13.41 -9.34 7.27
C PRO A 128 -13.75 -9.13 8.74
N ASP A 129 -13.02 -9.78 9.66
CA ASP A 129 -13.12 -9.59 11.11
C ASP A 129 -12.23 -8.45 11.65
N GLY A 130 -11.58 -7.69 10.75
CA GLY A 130 -10.70 -6.58 11.09
C GLY A 130 -9.29 -6.99 11.52
N LYS A 131 -8.94 -8.28 11.48
CA LYS A 131 -7.61 -8.74 11.90
C LYS A 131 -6.60 -8.73 10.74
N PRO A 132 -5.37 -8.22 10.95
CA PRO A 132 -4.30 -8.32 9.95
C PRO A 132 -3.94 -9.78 9.66
N ILE A 133 -3.81 -10.12 8.38
CA ILE A 133 -3.50 -11.47 7.90
C ILE A 133 -2.06 -11.57 7.43
N MET A 134 -1.63 -10.65 6.57
CA MET A 134 -0.29 -10.68 5.97
C MET A 134 0.18 -9.30 5.51
N ARG A 135 1.49 -9.17 5.33
CA ARG A 135 2.18 -7.94 4.92
C ARG A 135 3.15 -8.27 3.79
N TRP A 136 3.13 -7.50 2.71
CA TRP A 136 4.01 -7.70 1.56
C TRP A 136 5.03 -6.59 1.43
N TYR A 137 6.25 -6.99 1.04
CA TYR A 137 7.28 -6.07 0.61
C TYR A 137 6.83 -5.24 -0.59
N HIS A 138 7.27 -3.99 -0.65
CA HIS A 138 6.80 -3.04 -1.67
C HIS A 138 7.07 -3.47 -3.12
N ARG A 139 8.15 -4.23 -3.37
CA ARG A 139 8.50 -4.77 -4.69
C ARG A 139 7.76 -6.06 -5.05
N THR A 140 7.02 -6.67 -4.13
CA THR A 140 6.18 -7.82 -4.48
C THR A 140 5.18 -7.41 -5.54
N THR A 141 5.15 -8.17 -6.64
CA THR A 141 4.28 -7.86 -7.78
C THR A 141 2.82 -7.95 -7.37
N VAL A 142 1.97 -7.10 -7.94
CA VAL A 142 0.52 -7.14 -7.67
C VAL A 142 -0.09 -8.49 -8.09
N SER A 143 0.49 -9.16 -9.10
CA SER A 143 0.10 -10.52 -9.47
C SER A 143 0.35 -11.53 -8.34
N ASN A 144 1.51 -11.46 -7.67
CA ASN A 144 1.80 -12.34 -6.51
C ASN A 144 0.88 -12.01 -5.33
N VAL A 145 0.64 -10.72 -5.05
CA VAL A 145 -0.34 -10.28 -4.05
C VAL A 145 -1.73 -10.86 -4.34
N LYS A 146 -2.17 -10.82 -5.60
CA LYS A 146 -3.44 -11.41 -6.04
C LYS A 146 -3.49 -12.91 -5.78
N MET A 147 -2.43 -13.64 -6.15
CA MET A 147 -2.35 -15.09 -5.92
C MET A 147 -2.46 -15.43 -4.44
N ASP A 148 -1.77 -14.68 -3.57
CA ASP A 148 -1.79 -14.89 -2.13
C ASP A 148 -3.16 -14.60 -1.51
N ILE A 149 -3.82 -13.50 -1.92
CA ILE A 149 -5.19 -13.17 -1.48
C ILE A 149 -6.16 -14.29 -1.87
N LEU A 150 -6.12 -14.74 -3.13
CA LEU A 150 -6.98 -15.82 -3.61
C LEU A 150 -6.70 -17.14 -2.90
N ALA A 151 -5.43 -17.44 -2.61
CA ALA A 151 -5.05 -18.64 -1.86
C ALA A 151 -5.61 -18.58 -0.44
N TYR A 152 -5.49 -17.44 0.24
CA TYR A 152 -6.08 -17.23 1.56
C TYR A 152 -7.61 -17.38 1.53
N MET A 153 -8.30 -16.74 0.59
CA MET A 153 -9.76 -16.84 0.44
C MET A 153 -10.21 -18.30 0.22
N ARG A 154 -9.52 -19.06 -0.64
CA ARG A 154 -9.80 -20.50 -0.86
C ARG A 154 -9.57 -21.32 0.42
N GLN A 155 -8.52 -21.03 1.17
CA GLN A 155 -8.23 -21.72 2.43
C GLN A 155 -9.34 -21.46 3.46
N GLN A 156 -9.80 -20.21 3.60
CA GLN A 156 -10.90 -19.87 4.51
C GLN A 156 -12.22 -20.55 4.10
N ALA A 157 -12.53 -20.58 2.80
CA ALA A 157 -13.69 -21.33 2.30
C ALA A 157 -13.60 -22.82 2.64
N ALA A 158 -12.42 -23.45 2.45
CA ALA A 158 -12.21 -24.86 2.78
C ALA A 158 -12.25 -25.18 4.28
N LEU A 159 -11.93 -24.21 5.15
CA LEU A 159 -12.07 -24.34 6.60
C LEU A 159 -13.54 -24.18 7.02
N GLY A 160 -14.27 -23.23 6.43
CA GLY A 160 -15.70 -23.02 6.68
C GLY A 160 -16.59 -24.18 6.23
N VAL A 161 -16.18 -24.97 5.24
CA VAL A 161 -16.87 -26.20 4.83
C VAL A 161 -16.64 -27.36 5.80
N ARG A 162 -15.49 -27.41 6.49
CA ARG A 162 -15.15 -28.50 7.44
C ARG A 162 -15.65 -28.29 8.85
N GLY A 163 -16.05 -27.06 9.21
CA GLY A 163 -16.61 -26.71 10.51
C GLY A 163 -18.14 -26.74 10.60
N LYS A 164 -18.81 -27.27 9.56
CA LYS A 164 -20.27 -27.48 9.52
C LYS A 164 -20.60 -28.96 9.50
#